data_AF-A0A964U6N2-F1
#
_entry.id   AF-A0A964U6N2-F1
#
_cell.length_a   1.000
_cell.length_b   1.000
_cell.length_c   1.000
_cell.angle_alpha   90.00
_cell.angle_beta   90.00
_cell.angle_gamma   90.00
#
_symmetry.space_group_name_H-M   'P 1'
#
loop_
_entity.id
_entity.type
_entity.pdbx_description
1 polymer ?
#
loop_
_entity_poly.entity_id
_entity_poly.type
_entity_poly.pdbx_seq_one_letter_code
_entity_poly.pdbx_strand_id
1 'polypeptide(L)'
;CPVTATVHDSEGLNVMVYNRCIGTRYCSNNCPYKVRRFNYADWHARDPRNDGDTPPFLGMPDQEQLDGIGQIERMQFNPEVTVRMRGVMEKCTYCVQRIQQAKQQAKTDYGQDRRESPTVGGDEIQTACQQTCPTQAIHFGNLRDPNSTVARLQYENKRSYSILNDLNTRPRTQYLAKITNPARGNGKGGHGSEHA
;
A
#
# COMPACT_ATOMS: atom_id res chain seq x y z
N CYS A 1 -1.93 -4.67 -17.69
CA CYS A 1 -0.65 -3.95 -17.84
C CYS A 1 0.08 -4.62 -19.01
N PRO A 2 0.42 -3.89 -20.09
CA PRO A 2 0.94 -4.52 -21.32
C PRO A 2 2.27 -5.25 -21.11
N VAL A 3 3.08 -4.81 -20.14
CA VAL A 3 4.40 -5.39 -19.83
C VAL A 3 4.42 -6.24 -18.57
N THR A 4 3.25 -6.55 -18.00
CA THR A 4 3.14 -7.40 -16.79
C THR A 4 3.89 -6.82 -15.57
N ALA A 5 3.92 -5.49 -15.42
CA ALA A 5 4.48 -4.82 -14.25
C ALA A 5 3.58 -4.91 -12.99
N THR A 6 2.36 -5.41 -13.14
CA THR A 6 1.41 -5.61 -12.05
C THR A 6 0.85 -7.01 -12.12
N VAL A 7 1.11 -7.81 -11.10
CA VAL A 7 0.69 -9.21 -11.03
C VAL A 7 0.06 -9.52 -9.68
N HIS A 8 -0.68 -10.62 -9.59
CA HIS A 8 -1.10 -11.17 -8.32
C HIS A 8 -0.07 -12.21 -7.88
N ASP A 9 0.28 -12.17 -6.59
CA ASP A 9 1.05 -13.23 -5.97
C ASP A 9 0.13 -14.40 -5.56
N SER A 10 0.73 -15.57 -5.34
CA SER A 10 0.13 -16.75 -4.74
C SER A 10 -0.56 -16.48 -3.39
N GLU A 11 -0.09 -15.47 -2.66
CA GLU A 11 -0.64 -15.02 -1.38
C GLU A 11 -1.88 -14.12 -1.53
N GLY A 12 -2.25 -13.78 -2.77
CA GLY A 12 -3.41 -12.93 -3.06
C GLY A 12 -3.14 -11.43 -2.98
N LEU A 13 -1.89 -11.02 -2.78
CA LEU A 13 -1.46 -9.62 -2.87
C LEU A 13 -1.35 -9.20 -4.34
N ASN A 14 -1.70 -7.95 -4.64
CA ASN A 14 -1.32 -7.33 -5.91
C ASN A 14 0.11 -6.79 -5.74
N VAL A 15 1.08 -7.25 -6.52
CA VAL A 15 2.47 -6.80 -6.45
C VAL A 15 2.74 -5.85 -7.62
N MET A 16 3.36 -4.70 -7.30
CA MET A 16 3.81 -3.73 -8.29
C MET A 16 5.32 -3.91 -8.47
N VAL A 17 5.73 -4.31 -9.67
CA VAL A 17 7.12 -4.51 -10.05
C VAL A 17 7.59 -3.23 -10.74
N TYR A 18 8.32 -2.40 -10.01
CA TYR A 18 8.63 -1.03 -10.42
C TYR A 18 9.54 -0.95 -11.64
N ASN A 19 10.61 -1.77 -11.69
CA ASN A 19 11.57 -1.81 -12.80
C ASN A 19 10.95 -2.30 -14.13
N ARG A 20 9.79 -2.97 -14.09
CA ARG A 20 9.08 -3.41 -15.28
C ARG A 20 8.09 -2.36 -15.81
N CYS A 21 7.82 -1.31 -15.04
CA CYS A 21 6.80 -0.33 -15.38
C CYS A 21 7.30 0.65 -16.47
N ILE A 22 6.67 0.62 -17.64
CA ILE A 22 6.97 1.54 -18.75
C ILE A 22 6.10 2.81 -18.77
N GLY A 23 5.41 3.12 -17.66
CA GLY A 23 4.69 4.38 -17.53
C GLY A 23 3.44 4.62 -18.39
N THR A 24 2.80 3.57 -18.90
CA THR A 24 1.56 3.68 -19.71
C THR A 24 0.34 4.22 -18.95
N ARG A 25 0.36 4.23 -17.61
CA ARG A 25 -0.69 4.76 -16.70
C ARG A 25 -2.08 4.12 -16.80
N TYR A 26 -2.33 3.23 -17.76
CA TYR A 26 -3.63 2.56 -17.93
C TYR A 26 -4.10 1.80 -16.68
N CYS A 27 -3.15 1.28 -15.88
CA CYS A 27 -3.48 0.62 -14.62
C CYS A 27 -4.15 1.56 -13.61
N SER A 28 -3.89 2.86 -13.66
CA SER A 28 -4.58 3.86 -12.83
C SER A 28 -6.01 4.09 -13.31
N ASN A 29 -6.20 4.22 -14.63
CA ASN A 29 -7.51 4.41 -15.23
C ASN A 29 -8.44 3.25 -14.90
N ASN A 30 -7.95 2.02 -15.00
CA ASN A 30 -8.75 0.83 -14.71
C ASN A 30 -8.89 0.53 -13.20
N CYS A 31 -8.19 1.24 -12.32
CA CYS A 31 -8.35 1.06 -10.88
C CYS A 31 -9.60 1.86 -10.41
N PRO A 32 -10.66 1.20 -9.92
CA PRO A 32 -11.87 1.91 -9.52
C PRO A 32 -11.63 2.81 -8.30
N TYR A 33 -10.68 2.43 -7.44
CA TYR A 33 -10.30 3.20 -6.26
C TYR A 33 -9.30 4.32 -6.53
N LYS A 34 -8.69 4.38 -7.73
CA LYS A 34 -7.65 5.37 -8.09
C LYS A 34 -6.49 5.47 -7.07
N VAL A 35 -6.13 4.34 -6.46
CA VAL A 35 -5.07 4.23 -5.44
C VAL A 35 -3.66 4.00 -6.02
N ARG A 36 -3.53 3.98 -7.35
CA ARG A 36 -2.21 3.91 -7.99
C ARG A 36 -1.72 5.32 -8.25
N ARG A 37 -0.53 5.65 -7.75
CA ARG A 37 0.11 6.97 -7.96
C ARG A 37 1.18 6.84 -9.03
N PHE A 38 1.39 7.92 -9.78
CA PHE A 38 2.36 7.93 -10.87
C PHE A 38 3.44 8.95 -10.56
N ASN A 39 4.70 8.57 -10.75
CA ASN A 39 5.83 9.48 -10.62
C ASN A 39 5.98 10.27 -11.93
N TYR A 40 5.43 11.48 -11.95
CA TYR A 40 5.47 12.35 -13.13
C TYR A 40 6.86 12.90 -13.41
N ALA A 41 7.50 13.43 -12.36
CA ALA A 41 8.86 13.93 -12.39
C ALA A 41 9.78 12.98 -11.61
N ASP A 42 11.08 13.20 -11.75
CA ASP A 42 12.03 12.64 -10.80
C ASP A 42 12.02 13.54 -9.56
N TRP A 43 11.40 13.06 -8.49
CA TRP A 43 11.31 13.79 -7.21
C TRP A 43 12.60 13.74 -6.40
N HIS A 44 13.57 12.93 -6.83
CA HIS A 44 14.86 12.76 -6.19
C HIS A 44 16.00 13.43 -6.96
N ALA A 45 15.73 13.91 -8.18
CA ALA A 45 16.62 14.80 -8.88
C ALA A 45 16.76 16.11 -8.10
N ARG A 46 17.96 16.69 -8.09
CA ARG A 46 18.20 18.02 -7.52
C ARG A 46 17.30 19.03 -8.23
N ASP A 47 16.74 19.99 -7.48
CA ASP A 47 15.86 21.03 -8.05
C ASP A 47 16.67 21.87 -9.05
N PRO A 48 16.37 21.83 -10.35
CA PRO A 48 17.07 22.61 -11.38
C PRO A 48 16.85 24.13 -11.26
N ARG A 49 16.24 24.61 -10.18
CA ARG A 49 16.08 26.04 -9.87
C ARG A 49 17.17 26.59 -8.94
N ASN A 50 18.00 25.73 -8.34
CA ASN A 50 19.03 26.13 -7.37
C ASN A 50 20.45 26.18 -7.97
N ASP A 51 20.59 25.68 -9.18
CA ASP A 51 21.71 25.74 -10.11
C ASP A 51 21.22 26.55 -11.31
N GLY A 52 21.97 27.56 -11.76
CA GLY A 52 21.53 28.55 -12.77
C GLY A 52 21.31 28.01 -14.19
N ASP A 53 20.95 26.73 -14.33
CA ASP A 53 20.71 26.05 -15.59
C ASP A 53 19.20 25.83 -15.83
N THR A 54 18.83 25.85 -17.10
CA THR A 54 17.46 25.96 -17.62
C THR A 54 16.41 25.01 -17.03
N PRO A 55 15.14 25.44 -16.91
CA PRO A 55 14.05 24.57 -16.47
C PRO A 55 13.86 23.37 -17.42
N PRO A 56 13.60 22.16 -16.89
CA PRO A 56 13.73 20.88 -17.60
C PRO A 56 12.63 20.60 -18.63
N PHE A 57 11.79 21.59 -18.96
CA PHE A 57 10.63 21.38 -19.83
C PHE A 57 10.92 21.59 -21.32
N LEU A 58 12.08 22.13 -21.70
CA LEU A 58 12.38 22.48 -23.09
C LEU A 58 13.78 22.02 -23.53
N GLY A 59 13.94 20.71 -23.77
CA GLY A 59 15.17 20.12 -24.32
C GLY A 59 15.62 18.91 -23.51
N MET A 60 15.09 17.73 -23.82
CA MET A 60 15.52 16.47 -23.23
C MET A 60 16.76 15.93 -23.96
N PRO A 61 17.95 15.96 -23.36
CA PRO A 61 18.76 14.76 -23.24
C PRO A 61 18.35 14.07 -21.94
N ASP A 62 18.17 12.77 -22.04
CA ASP A 62 18.12 11.75 -21.01
C ASP A 62 19.35 11.70 -20.07
N GLN A 63 20.01 12.84 -19.85
CA GLN A 63 20.90 13.00 -18.71
C GLN A 63 20.02 13.05 -17.45
N GLU A 64 19.52 11.88 -17.05
CA GLU A 64 19.25 11.59 -15.65
C GLU A 64 20.46 12.13 -14.90
N GLN A 65 20.27 13.23 -14.18
CA GLN A 65 21.32 13.88 -13.44
C GLN A 65 21.90 12.81 -12.50
N LEU A 66 23.10 12.33 -12.84
CA LEU A 66 23.84 11.29 -12.10
C LEU A 66 24.18 11.74 -10.67
N ASP A 67 23.97 13.02 -10.37
CA ASP A 67 24.06 13.61 -9.04
C ASP A 67 22.86 13.18 -8.19
N GLY A 68 22.87 11.90 -7.82
CA GLY A 68 21.81 11.29 -7.05
C GLY A 68 21.62 11.92 -5.67
N ILE A 69 20.48 11.57 -5.06
CA ILE A 69 20.04 11.85 -3.68
C ILE A 69 21.20 12.22 -2.75
N GLY A 70 21.11 13.34 -2.02
CA GLY A 70 22.17 13.77 -1.11
C GLY A 70 22.54 12.68 -0.10
N GLN A 71 23.81 12.57 0.29
CA GLN A 71 24.28 11.50 1.19
C GLN A 71 23.47 11.42 2.50
N ILE A 72 23.08 12.57 3.06
CA ILE A 72 22.28 12.65 4.28
C ILE A 72 20.84 12.18 4.03
N GLU A 73 20.23 12.60 2.93
CA GLU A 73 18.87 12.20 2.56
C GLU A 73 18.77 10.69 2.28
N ARG A 74 19.81 10.10 1.69
CA ARG A 74 19.90 8.65 1.46
C ARG A 74 19.76 7.85 2.76
N MET A 75 20.26 8.37 3.89
CA MET A 75 20.16 7.69 5.19
C MET A 75 18.72 7.63 5.73
N GLN A 76 17.82 8.50 5.26
CA GLN A 76 16.41 8.46 5.64
C GLN A 76 15.66 7.31 4.96
N PHE A 77 16.14 6.87 3.79
CA PHE A 77 15.43 5.86 3.00
C PHE A 77 15.60 4.46 3.57
N ASN A 78 14.51 3.70 3.48
CA ASN A 78 14.52 2.30 3.85
C ASN A 78 15.30 1.50 2.77
N PRO A 79 16.37 0.78 3.13
CA PRO A 79 17.17 0.01 2.17
C PRO A 79 16.38 -1.13 1.49
N GLU A 80 15.32 -1.62 2.13
CA GLU A 80 14.51 -2.75 1.64
C GLU A 80 13.40 -2.34 0.67
N VAL A 81 13.25 -1.04 0.40
CA VAL A 81 12.22 -0.50 -0.50
C VAL A 81 12.88 0.25 -1.63
N THR A 82 12.53 -0.13 -2.85
CA THR A 82 13.02 0.54 -4.06
C THR A 82 12.63 2.02 -4.06
N VAL A 83 13.64 2.89 -4.10
CA VAL A 83 13.48 4.29 -4.47
C VAL A 83 13.15 4.34 -5.96
N ARG A 84 12.07 5.03 -6.33
CA ARG A 84 11.49 4.95 -7.68
C ARG A 84 11.86 6.20 -8.47
N MET A 85 12.26 6.00 -9.71
CA MET A 85 12.49 7.06 -10.69
C MET A 85 11.18 7.63 -11.26
N ARG A 86 11.30 8.65 -12.12
CA ARG A 86 10.22 9.15 -12.97
C ARG A 86 9.64 8.05 -13.85
N GLY A 87 8.38 8.20 -14.27
CA GLY A 87 7.80 7.31 -15.26
C GLY A 87 7.23 6.00 -14.70
N VAL A 88 7.28 5.79 -13.38
CA VAL A 88 6.87 4.55 -12.74
C VAL A 88 5.57 4.73 -11.96
N MET A 89 4.70 3.72 -12.01
CA MET A 89 3.50 3.64 -11.17
C MET A 89 3.81 2.99 -9.82
N GLU A 90 3.15 3.46 -8.78
CA GLU A 90 3.24 2.92 -7.44
C GLU A 90 1.86 2.71 -6.81
N LYS A 91 1.82 1.94 -5.72
CA LYS A 91 0.61 1.67 -4.95
C LYS A 91 0.99 1.20 -3.55
N CYS A 92 0.02 1.12 -2.65
CA CYS A 92 0.19 0.37 -1.41
C CYS A 92 0.43 -1.13 -1.70
N THR A 93 1.59 -1.66 -1.32
CA THR A 93 1.97 -3.08 -1.48
C THR A 93 1.79 -3.90 -0.20
N TYR A 94 1.01 -3.40 0.77
CA TYR A 94 0.87 -3.97 2.12
C TYR A 94 2.21 -4.24 2.81
N CYS A 95 3.18 -3.35 2.60
CA CYS A 95 4.53 -3.47 3.15
C CYS A 95 5.19 -4.82 2.79
N VAL A 96 5.20 -5.18 1.50
CA VAL A 96 5.81 -6.42 0.99
C VAL A 96 7.22 -6.68 1.55
N GLN A 97 8.02 -5.64 1.78
CA GLN A 97 9.33 -5.74 2.41
C GLN A 97 9.28 -6.38 3.82
N ARG A 98 8.29 -6.00 4.64
CA ARG A 98 8.08 -6.59 5.97
C ARG A 98 7.56 -8.01 5.88
N ILE A 99 6.71 -8.29 4.87
CA ILE A 99 6.18 -9.64 4.64
C ILE A 99 7.30 -10.60 4.24
N GLN A 100 8.14 -10.23 3.28
CA GLN A 100 9.23 -11.08 2.84
C GLN A 100 10.28 -11.27 3.93
N GLN A 101 10.60 -10.22 4.70
CA GLN A 101 11.50 -10.34 5.85
C GLN A 101 10.97 -11.34 6.89
N ALA A 102 9.70 -11.22 7.30
CA ALA A 102 9.08 -12.15 8.24
C ALA A 102 9.05 -13.59 7.71
N LYS A 103 8.74 -13.78 6.42
CA LYS A 103 8.75 -15.10 5.78
C LYS A 103 10.15 -15.72 5.71
N GLN A 104 11.16 -14.91 5.39
CA GLN A 104 12.55 -15.36 5.39
C GLN A 104 12.96 -15.79 6.78
N GLN A 105 12.68 -14.97 7.80
CA GLN A 105 12.98 -15.28 9.19
C GLN A 105 12.28 -16.57 9.65
N ALA A 106 10.98 -16.71 9.39
CA ALA A 106 10.23 -17.92 9.75
C ALA A 106 10.80 -19.18 9.10
N LYS A 107 11.26 -19.11 7.84
CA LYS A 107 11.92 -20.23 7.16
C LYS A 107 13.29 -20.54 7.75
N THR A 108 14.07 -19.51 8.08
CA THR A 108 15.39 -19.67 8.72
C THR A 108 15.26 -20.31 10.09
N ASP A 109 14.32 -19.85 10.92
CA ASP A 109 14.09 -20.40 12.26
C ASP A 109 13.57 -21.84 12.21
N TYR A 110 12.72 -22.17 11.23
CA TYR A 110 12.30 -23.54 10.99
C TYR A 110 13.48 -24.45 10.60
N GLY A 111 14.39 -23.98 9.74
CA GLY A 111 15.61 -24.71 9.38
C GLY A 111 16.61 -24.88 10.53
N GLN A 112 16.45 -24.15 11.63
CA GLN A 112 17.27 -24.22 12.85
C GLN A 112 16.53 -24.89 14.02
N ASP A 113 15.40 -25.54 13.77
CA ASP A 113 14.53 -26.18 14.78
C ASP A 113 14.06 -25.23 15.91
N ARG A 114 14.03 -23.91 15.65
CA ARG A 114 13.55 -22.89 16.60
C ARG A 114 12.06 -22.61 16.49
N ARG A 115 11.39 -23.18 15.48
CA ARG A 115 9.98 -22.95 15.18
C ARG A 115 9.34 -24.22 14.63
N GLU A 116 8.11 -24.50 15.04
CA GLU A 116 7.39 -25.72 14.64
C GLU A 116 6.90 -25.73 13.18
N SER A 117 6.72 -24.55 12.57
CA SER A 117 6.20 -24.40 11.20
C SER A 117 6.96 -23.34 10.41
N PRO A 118 7.21 -23.56 9.10
CA PRO A 118 7.84 -22.56 8.23
C PRO A 118 6.92 -21.39 7.86
N THR A 119 5.65 -21.42 8.29
CA THR A 119 4.67 -20.36 7.99
C THR A 119 4.65 -19.29 9.07
N VAL A 120 4.54 -18.04 8.63
CA VAL A 120 4.34 -16.88 9.50
C VAL A 120 2.99 -16.99 10.22
N GLY A 121 2.95 -16.61 11.50
CA GLY A 121 1.74 -16.63 12.33
C GLY A 121 0.70 -15.61 11.87
N GLY A 122 -0.53 -15.77 12.34
CA GLY A 122 -1.68 -14.97 11.92
C GLY A 122 -1.47 -13.45 12.01
N ASP A 123 -0.97 -12.97 13.15
CA ASP A 123 -0.80 -11.54 13.47
C ASP A 123 0.68 -11.15 13.72
N GLU A 124 1.63 -11.97 13.24
CA GLU A 124 3.07 -11.76 13.44
C GLU A 124 3.62 -10.57 12.63
N ILE A 125 2.99 -10.25 11.50
CA ILE A 125 3.44 -9.18 10.60
C ILE A 125 2.66 -7.90 10.90
N GLN A 126 3.37 -6.84 11.28
CA GLN A 126 2.79 -5.51 11.43
C GLN A 126 3.20 -4.59 10.28
N THR A 127 2.21 -4.07 9.55
CA THR A 127 2.45 -3.07 8.48
C THR A 127 2.76 -1.70 9.08
N ALA A 128 3.43 -0.83 8.30
CA ALA A 128 3.79 0.51 8.77
C ALA A 128 2.56 1.35 9.16
N CYS A 129 1.47 1.26 8.38
CA CYS A 129 0.23 1.99 8.68
C CYS A 129 -0.52 1.42 9.91
N GLN A 130 -0.49 0.11 10.12
CA GLN A 130 -1.02 -0.52 11.35
C GLN A 130 -0.23 -0.09 12.58
N GLN A 131 1.10 -0.19 12.53
CA GLN A 131 1.97 0.13 13.67
C GLN A 131 1.87 1.60 14.10
N THR A 132 1.72 2.51 13.12
CA THR A 132 1.69 3.96 13.39
C THR A 132 0.32 4.45 13.87
N CYS A 133 -0.76 3.68 13.63
CA CYS A 133 -2.11 4.11 13.96
C CYS A 133 -2.36 4.03 15.47
N PRO A 134 -2.52 5.18 16.18
CA PRO A 134 -2.68 5.17 17.63
C PRO A 134 -4.02 4.55 18.07
N THR A 135 -5.05 4.68 17.25
CA THR A 135 -6.39 4.12 17.51
C THR A 135 -6.51 2.66 17.05
N GLN A 136 -5.44 2.05 16.55
CA GLN A 136 -5.41 0.66 16.06
C GLN A 136 -6.54 0.35 15.05
N ALA A 137 -6.83 1.29 14.15
CA ALA A 137 -7.93 1.13 13.20
C ALA A 137 -7.63 0.14 12.07
N ILE A 138 -6.36 -0.14 11.81
CA ILE A 138 -5.90 -1.00 10.71
C ILE A 138 -5.34 -2.27 11.32
N HIS A 139 -5.92 -3.42 10.97
CA HIS A 139 -5.36 -4.73 11.30
C HIS A 139 -4.92 -5.43 10.02
N PHE A 140 -3.71 -5.95 10.01
CA PHE A 140 -3.15 -6.76 8.93
C PHE A 140 -2.74 -8.13 9.47
N GLY A 141 -2.94 -9.18 8.69
CA GLY A 141 -2.74 -10.56 9.12
C GLY A 141 -3.14 -11.58 8.06
N ASN A 142 -2.96 -12.86 8.39
CA ASN A 142 -3.18 -13.98 7.48
C ASN A 142 -4.65 -14.41 7.43
N LEU A 143 -5.34 -14.14 6.31
CA LEU A 143 -6.74 -14.52 6.09
C LEU A 143 -7.00 -16.04 6.03
N ARG A 144 -5.96 -16.86 5.83
CA ARG A 144 -6.09 -18.31 5.82
C ARG A 144 -6.13 -18.90 7.23
N ASP A 145 -5.58 -18.20 8.21
CA ASP A 145 -5.60 -18.60 9.62
C ASP A 145 -6.90 -18.09 10.27
N PRO A 146 -7.86 -18.97 10.63
CA PRO A 146 -9.12 -18.57 11.26
C PRO A 146 -8.92 -17.90 12.62
N ASN A 147 -7.81 -18.18 13.31
CA ASN A 147 -7.52 -17.61 14.62
C ASN A 147 -6.94 -16.20 14.53
N SER A 148 -6.54 -15.74 13.33
CA SER A 148 -6.00 -14.39 13.15
C SER A 148 -7.04 -13.32 13.45
N THR A 149 -6.60 -12.20 14.02
CA THR A 149 -7.48 -11.07 14.35
C THR A 149 -8.21 -10.57 13.09
N VAL A 150 -7.51 -10.53 11.94
CA VAL A 150 -8.09 -10.07 10.68
C VAL A 150 -9.15 -11.03 10.14
N ALA A 151 -8.93 -12.35 10.16
CA ALA A 151 -9.93 -13.30 9.70
C ALA A 151 -11.23 -13.19 10.51
N ARG A 152 -11.12 -13.04 11.83
CA ARG A 152 -12.28 -12.82 12.71
C ARG A 152 -13.00 -11.51 12.41
N LEU A 153 -12.24 -10.41 12.29
CA LEU A 153 -12.82 -9.10 11.95
C LEU A 153 -13.50 -9.07 10.59
N GLN A 154 -13.02 -9.86 9.62
CA GLN A 154 -13.54 -9.87 8.27
C GLN A 154 -14.73 -10.83 8.09
N TYR A 155 -14.65 -12.05 8.65
CA TYR A 155 -15.64 -13.11 8.42
C TYR A 155 -16.71 -13.20 9.52
N GLU A 156 -16.39 -12.92 10.78
CA GLU A 156 -17.34 -13.07 11.90
C GLU A 156 -18.13 -11.77 12.16
N ASN A 157 -17.52 -10.61 11.91
CA ASN A 157 -18.13 -9.31 12.23
C ASN A 157 -19.13 -8.87 11.15
N LYS A 158 -20.41 -8.78 11.53
CA LYS A 158 -21.52 -8.33 10.65
C LYS A 158 -21.35 -6.92 10.06
N ARG A 159 -20.41 -6.13 10.58
CA ARG A 159 -20.13 -4.76 10.11
C ARG A 159 -19.10 -4.70 8.99
N SER A 160 -18.49 -5.83 8.63
CA SER A 160 -17.50 -5.89 7.57
C SER A 160 -18.16 -5.68 6.21
N TYR A 161 -17.60 -4.79 5.40
CA TYR A 161 -18.04 -4.58 4.02
C TYR A 161 -16.86 -4.29 3.10
N SER A 162 -16.99 -4.69 1.84
CA SER A 162 -16.10 -4.31 0.75
C SER A 162 -16.61 -3.03 0.09
N ILE A 163 -15.70 -2.10 -0.22
CA ILE A 163 -16.02 -0.91 -1.00
C ILE A 163 -16.24 -1.33 -2.46
N LEU A 164 -17.23 -0.74 -3.15
CA LEU A 164 -17.56 -1.01 -4.56
C LEU A 164 -17.75 -2.51 -4.85
N ASN A 165 -18.53 -3.19 -4.01
CA ASN A 165 -18.76 -4.62 -4.13
C ASN A 165 -19.45 -5.01 -5.46
N ASP A 166 -20.25 -4.10 -6.02
CA ASP A 166 -20.97 -4.31 -7.28
C ASP A 166 -20.03 -4.55 -8.48
N LEU A 167 -18.81 -4.00 -8.43
CA LEU A 167 -17.79 -4.21 -9.47
C LEU A 167 -17.07 -5.58 -9.34
N ASN A 168 -17.41 -6.39 -8.34
CA ASN A 168 -16.85 -7.71 -8.07
C ASN A 168 -15.31 -7.75 -8.10
N THR A 169 -14.66 -6.67 -7.64
CA THR A 169 -13.19 -6.57 -7.58
C THR A 169 -12.59 -7.40 -6.43
N ARG A 170 -13.44 -7.92 -5.54
CA ARG A 170 -13.09 -8.77 -4.39
C ARG A 170 -11.86 -8.23 -3.64
N PRO A 171 -11.93 -6.99 -3.12
CA PRO A 171 -10.79 -6.36 -2.44
C PRO A 171 -10.39 -7.15 -1.19
N ARG A 172 -9.08 -7.23 -0.92
CA ARG A 172 -8.55 -7.89 0.28
C ARG A 172 -8.68 -7.03 1.53
N THR A 173 -8.64 -5.71 1.42
CA THR A 173 -9.02 -4.82 2.50
C THR A 173 -10.54 -4.70 2.57
N GLN A 174 -11.11 -5.09 3.69
CA GLN A 174 -12.49 -4.77 4.07
C GLN A 174 -12.49 -3.72 5.18
N TYR A 175 -13.61 -3.02 5.30
CA TYR A 175 -13.79 -1.94 6.25
C TYR A 175 -14.90 -2.31 7.22
N LEU A 176 -14.81 -1.78 8.44
CA LEU A 176 -15.88 -1.88 9.42
C LEU A 176 -16.77 -0.64 9.33
N ALA A 177 -18.08 -0.85 9.33
CA ALA A 177 -19.05 0.24 9.33
C ALA A 177 -18.88 1.14 10.58
N LYS A 178 -18.92 2.46 10.36
CA LYS A 178 -18.91 3.44 11.44
C LYS A 178 -20.23 3.36 12.19
N ILE A 179 -20.15 3.11 13.49
CA ILE A 179 -21.30 3.22 14.39
C ILE A 179 -21.17 4.54 15.14
N THR A 180 -22.15 5.43 14.96
CA THR A 180 -22.32 6.60 15.80
C THR A 180 -23.26 6.26 16.94
N ASN A 181 -22.91 6.61 18.17
CA ASN A 181 -23.75 6.39 19.36
C ASN A 181 -24.45 7.70 19.73
N PRO A 182 -25.64 8.02 19.15
CA PRO A 182 -26.36 9.23 19.51
C PRO A 182 -26.88 9.14 20.96
N ALA A 183 -26.80 10.25 21.70
CA ALA A 183 -27.31 10.32 23.06
C ALA A 183 -28.84 10.12 23.08
N ARG A 184 -29.33 9.23 23.96
CA ARG A 184 -30.77 9.04 24.19
C ARG A 184 -31.33 10.26 24.92
N GLY A 185 -31.85 11.25 24.19
CA GLY A 185 -32.57 12.41 24.76
C GLY A 185 -32.42 13.75 24.02
N ASN A 186 -31.45 13.92 23.13
CA ASN A 186 -31.23 15.16 22.36
C ASN A 186 -31.63 15.03 20.88
N GLY A 187 -32.67 14.26 20.59
CA GLY A 187 -33.36 14.30 19.30
C GLY A 187 -34.27 15.52 19.21
N LYS A 188 -33.71 16.73 19.28
CA LYS A 188 -34.46 17.90 18.78
C LYS A 188 -34.45 17.80 17.26
N GLY A 189 -35.66 17.79 16.68
CA GLY A 189 -35.90 17.62 15.24
C GLY A 189 -34.93 18.41 14.38
N GLY A 190 -34.04 17.70 13.69
CA GLY A 190 -33.40 18.23 12.50
C GLY A 190 -34.46 18.21 11.41
N HIS A 191 -34.97 19.38 11.05
CA HIS A 191 -35.75 19.56 9.83
C HIS A 191 -35.04 18.86 8.67
N GLY A 192 -35.79 18.01 7.98
CA GLY A 192 -35.30 17.38 6.75
C GLY A 192 -34.88 18.45 5.75
N SER A 193 -33.66 18.31 5.23
CA SER A 193 -33.37 18.74 3.88
C SER A 193 -33.43 17.48 3.02
N GLU A 194 -34.64 17.16 2.56
CA GLU A 194 -34.80 16.49 1.28
C GLU A 194 -34.03 17.31 0.24
N HIS A 195 -33.02 16.72 -0.35
CA HIS A 195 -32.54 17.15 -1.66
C HIS A 195 -32.75 15.97 -2.62
N ALA A 196 -33.59 16.26 -3.61
CA ALA A 196 -33.93 15.49 -4.79
C ALA A 196 -32.69 15.00 -5.55
#